data_AF-A0A941NPN9-F1
#
_entry.id   AF-A0A941NPN9-F1
#
_cell.length_a   1.000
_cell.length_b   1.000
_cell.length_c   1.000
_cell.angle_alpha   90.00
_cell.angle_beta   90.00
_cell.angle_gamma   90.00
#
_symmetry.space_group_name_H-M   'P 1'
#
loop_
_entity.id
_entity.type
_entity.pdbx_description
1 polymer ?
#
loop_
_entity_poly.entity_id
_entity_poly.type
_entity_poly.pdbx_seq_one_letter_code
_entity_poly.pdbx_strand_id
1 'polypeptide(L)'
;MKTHTKVIPVIALLLLVGCDNMNHTEQNMLGGAALGAGAGALIGAAASSHGAGTGALIGAGVGMLGGLLYDNAKYGNRYYDDY
;
A
#
# COMPACT_ATOMS: atom_id res chain seq x y z
N MET A 1 -9.32 14.56 -21.25
CA MET A 1 -8.54 13.43 -20.70
C MET A 1 -7.08 13.86 -20.54
N LYS A 2 -6.65 14.34 -19.37
CA LYS A 2 -5.24 14.67 -19.04
C LYS A 2 -5.08 15.05 -17.55
N THR A 3 -5.75 14.32 -16.65
CA THR A 3 -5.64 14.52 -15.20
C THR A 3 -4.54 13.67 -14.55
N HIS A 4 -3.99 12.68 -15.28
CA HIS A 4 -3.00 11.73 -14.74
C HIS A 4 -1.57 12.29 -14.63
N THR A 5 -1.22 13.35 -15.37
CA THR A 5 0.16 13.91 -15.39
C THR A 5 0.53 14.63 -14.09
N LYS A 6 -0.45 15.14 -13.32
CA LYS A 6 -0.18 15.88 -12.06
C LYS A 6 -0.06 14.97 -10.84
N VAL A 7 -0.50 13.71 -10.91
CA VAL A 7 -0.50 12.78 -9.77
C VAL A 7 0.90 12.21 -9.51
N ILE A 8 1.67 11.96 -10.58
CA ILE A 8 3.03 11.43 -10.53
C ILE A 8 4.00 12.33 -9.72
N PRO A 9 4.09 13.66 -9.96
CA PRO A 9 4.99 14.52 -9.19
C PRO A 9 4.54 14.69 -7.74
N VAL A 10 3.24 14.61 -7.44
CA VAL A 10 2.71 14.71 -6.07
C VAL A 10 3.07 13.47 -5.25
N ILE A 11 2.95 12.27 -5.85
CA ILE A 11 3.39 11.02 -5.22
C ILE A 11 4.90 11.03 -4.99
N ALA A 12 5.69 11.50 -5.98
CA ALA A 12 7.14 11.63 -5.83
C ALA A 12 7.53 12.62 -4.71
N LEU A 13 6.83 13.75 -4.57
CA LEU A 13 7.04 14.71 -3.48
C LEU A 13 6.67 14.15 -2.10
N LEU A 14 5.59 13.36 -2.00
CA LEU A 14 5.24 12.65 -0.76
C LEU A 14 6.31 11.63 -0.38
N LEU A 15 6.83 10.88 -1.36
CA LEU A 15 7.92 9.93 -1.16
C LEU A 15 9.23 10.61 -0.75
N LEU A 16 9.50 11.84 -1.22
CA LEU A 16 10.66 12.63 -0.80
C LEU A 16 10.52 13.16 0.64
N VAL A 17 9.33 13.59 1.05
CA VAL A 17 9.04 13.98 2.45
C VAL A 17 9.04 12.76 3.39
N GLY A 18 8.65 11.58 2.90
CA GLY A 18 8.75 10.31 3.61
C GLY A 18 10.14 9.67 3.61
N CYS A 19 11.08 10.13 2.79
CA CYS A 19 12.41 9.50 2.65
C CYS A 19 13.35 9.81 3.82
N ASP A 20 13.17 10.95 4.50
CA ASP A 20 13.97 11.32 5.68
C ASP A 20 13.31 10.88 7.00
N ASN A 21 12.02 10.52 6.96
CA ASN A 21 11.20 10.22 8.13
C ASN A 21 10.27 9.02 7.87
N MET A 22 10.81 7.93 7.34
CA MET A 22 10.00 6.73 7.09
C MET A 22 9.85 5.94 8.40
N ASN A 23 8.76 6.18 9.10
CA ASN A 23 8.37 5.36 10.26
C ASN A 23 7.99 3.95 9.76
N HIS A 24 8.27 2.90 10.54
CA HIS A 24 8.05 1.50 10.10
C HIS A 24 6.61 1.26 9.60
N THR A 25 5.64 1.97 10.16
CA THR A 25 4.23 1.95 9.73
C THR A 25 4.04 2.27 8.25
N GLU A 26 4.78 3.25 7.72
CA GLU A 26 4.65 3.67 6.34
C GLU A 26 5.29 2.65 5.39
N GLN A 27 6.41 2.03 5.80
CA GLN A 27 7.01 0.92 5.06
C GLN A 27 6.08 -0.29 4.98
N ASN A 28 5.42 -0.60 6.09
CA ASN A 28 4.53 -1.75 6.18
C ASN A 28 3.22 -1.53 5.42
N MET A 29 2.67 -0.31 5.48
CA MET A 29 1.57 0.13 4.63
C MET A 29 1.91 0.06 3.15
N LEU A 30 3.04 0.65 2.74
CA LEU A 30 3.43 0.73 1.34
C LEU A 30 3.75 -0.66 0.78
N GLY A 31 4.42 -1.51 1.57
CA GLY A 31 4.69 -2.89 1.22
C GLY A 31 3.40 -3.71 1.09
N GLY A 32 2.47 -3.58 2.03
CA GLY A 32 1.15 -4.24 1.98
C GLY A 32 0.32 -3.76 0.78
N ALA A 33 0.32 -2.46 0.50
CA ALA A 33 -0.37 -1.86 -0.63
C ALA A 33 0.24 -2.31 -1.97
N ALA A 34 1.57 -2.33 -2.09
CA ALA A 34 2.26 -2.75 -3.32
C ALA A 34 2.05 -4.23 -3.61
N LEU A 35 2.17 -5.09 -2.59
CA LEU A 35 1.92 -6.52 -2.72
C LEU A 35 0.44 -6.81 -3.03
N GLY A 36 -0.47 -6.15 -2.32
CA GLY A 36 -1.90 -6.27 -2.56
C GLY A 36 -2.30 -5.76 -3.94
N ALA A 37 -1.74 -4.63 -4.38
CA ALA A 37 -1.96 -4.07 -5.72
C ALA A 37 -1.43 -5.00 -6.80
N GLY A 38 -0.20 -5.53 -6.65
CA GLY A 38 0.41 -6.44 -7.61
C GLY A 38 -0.37 -7.75 -7.72
N ALA A 39 -0.68 -8.38 -6.60
CA ALA A 39 -1.46 -9.62 -6.57
C ALA A 39 -2.89 -9.40 -7.08
N GLY A 40 -3.55 -8.34 -6.63
CA GLY A 40 -4.88 -7.96 -7.07
C GLY A 40 -4.92 -7.60 -8.56
N ALA A 41 -3.88 -6.96 -9.10
CA ALA A 41 -3.77 -6.66 -10.53
C ALA A 41 -3.66 -7.94 -11.35
N LEU A 42 -2.79 -8.88 -10.93
CA LEU A 42 -2.60 -10.15 -11.60
C LEU A 42 -3.89 -10.98 -11.59
N ILE A 43 -4.54 -11.08 -10.44
CA ILE A 43 -5.81 -11.80 -10.29
C ILE A 43 -6.93 -11.08 -11.06
N GLY A 44 -7.02 -9.75 -10.98
CA GLY A 44 -8.02 -8.97 -11.71
C GLY A 44 -7.83 -9.01 -13.22
N ALA A 45 -6.60 -9.16 -13.71
CA ALA A 45 -6.28 -9.37 -15.11
C ALA A 45 -6.57 -10.80 -15.56
N ALA A 46 -6.31 -11.80 -14.72
CA ALA A 46 -6.48 -13.21 -15.04
C ALA A 46 -7.93 -13.70 -14.87
N ALA A 47 -8.66 -13.17 -13.89
CA ALA A 47 -9.96 -13.69 -13.45
C ALA A 47 -11.15 -12.80 -13.85
N SER A 48 -10.95 -11.61 -14.43
CA SER A 48 -12.07 -10.68 -14.62
C SER A 48 -12.00 -9.83 -15.89
N SER A 49 -13.17 -9.70 -16.52
CA SER A 49 -13.51 -8.75 -17.58
C SER A 49 -13.46 -7.27 -17.15
N HIS A 50 -13.28 -7.01 -15.84
CA HIS A 50 -13.22 -5.67 -15.22
C HIS A 50 -11.78 -5.08 -15.19
N GLY A 51 -10.79 -5.83 -15.68
CA GLY A 51 -9.44 -5.37 -15.95
C GLY A 51 -8.51 -5.30 -14.73
N ALA A 52 -7.21 -5.37 -15.02
CA ALA A 52 -6.12 -5.33 -14.04
C ALA A 52 -6.22 -4.14 -13.06
N GLY A 53 -6.76 -3.01 -13.51
CA GLY A 53 -6.90 -1.80 -12.68
C GLY A 53 -7.88 -1.95 -11.51
N THR A 54 -9.00 -2.66 -11.70
CA THR A 54 -9.99 -2.87 -10.63
C THR A 54 -9.42 -3.77 -9.53
N GLY A 55 -8.78 -4.87 -9.94
CA GLY A 55 -8.14 -5.78 -9.01
C GLY A 55 -6.95 -5.14 -8.29
N ALA A 56 -6.16 -4.32 -8.99
CA ALA A 56 -5.07 -3.55 -8.39
C ALA A 56 -5.58 -2.57 -7.33
N LEU A 57 -6.68 -1.86 -7.61
CA LEU A 57 -7.22 -0.85 -6.70
C LEU A 57 -7.77 -1.49 -5.42
N ILE A 58 -8.54 -2.57 -5.56
CA ILE A 58 -9.08 -3.30 -4.42
C ILE A 58 -7.94 -3.94 -3.62
N GLY A 59 -6.99 -4.57 -4.31
CA GLY A 59 -5.82 -5.18 -3.68
C GLY A 59 -4.95 -4.15 -2.97
N ALA A 60 -4.74 -2.97 -3.55
CA ALA A 60 -4.03 -1.86 -2.91
C ALA A 60 -4.76 -1.39 -1.64
N GLY A 61 -6.08 -1.21 -1.71
CA GLY A 61 -6.89 -0.77 -0.57
C GLY A 61 -6.85 -1.77 0.58
N VAL A 62 -7.09 -3.06 0.30
CA VAL A 62 -7.05 -4.12 1.31
C VAL A 62 -5.63 -4.32 1.84
N GLY A 63 -4.62 -4.28 0.97
CA GLY A 63 -3.21 -4.44 1.34
C GLY A 63 -2.68 -3.29 2.21
N MET A 64 -3.10 -2.05 1.94
CA MET A 64 -2.77 -0.89 2.77
C MET A 64 -3.39 -0.99 4.16
N LEU A 65 -4.68 -1.35 4.23
CA LEU A 65 -5.38 -1.57 5.50
C LEU A 65 -4.77 -2.73 6.29
N GLY A 66 -4.40 -3.83 5.62
CA GLY A 66 -3.70 -4.95 6.24
C GLY A 66 -2.33 -4.56 6.77
N GLY A 67 -1.56 -3.76 6.03
CA GLY A 67 -0.27 -3.22 6.46
C GLY A 67 -0.38 -2.32 7.69
N LEU A 68 -1.41 -1.45 7.74
CA LEU A 68 -1.74 -0.63 8.92
C LEU A 68 -2.07 -1.49 10.14
N LEU A 69 -2.99 -2.43 9.97
CA LEU A 69 -3.43 -3.29 11.07
C LEU A 69 -2.28 -4.16 11.58
N TYR A 70 -1.45 -4.68 10.68
CA TYR A 70 -0.26 -5.43 11.04
C TYR A 70 0.74 -4.59 11.81
N ASP A 71 0.97 -3.35 11.40
CA ASP A 71 1.88 -2.45 12.11
C ASP A 71 1.37 -2.15 13.53
N ASN A 72 0.09 -1.83 13.68
CA ASN A 72 -0.55 -1.62 14.99
C ASN A 72 -0.49 -2.89 15.86
N ALA A 73 -0.76 -4.06 15.29
CA ALA A 73 -0.67 -5.33 16.02
C ALA A 73 0.77 -5.67 16.42
N LYS A 74 1.75 -5.39 15.56
CA LYS A 74 3.17 -5.67 15.80
C LYS A 74 3.77 -4.71 16.82
N TYR A 75 3.51 -3.40 16.70
CA TYR A 75 3.95 -2.41 17.68
C TYR A 75 3.26 -2.59 19.04
N GLY A 76 1.96 -2.94 19.05
CA GLY A 76 1.24 -3.31 20.26
C GLY A 76 1.84 -4.55 20.95
N ASN A 77 2.10 -5.63 20.20
CA ASN A 77 2.70 -6.84 20.78
C ASN A 77 4.16 -6.66 21.20
N ARG A 78 4.95 -5.81 20.51
CA ARG A 78 6.33 -5.52 20.89
C ARG A 78 6.43 -4.76 22.23
N TYR A 79 5.36 -4.08 22.65
CA TYR A 79 5.28 -3.50 24.00
C TYR A 79 4.93 -4.55 25.08
N TYR A 80 4.47 -5.75 24.71
CA TYR A 80 4.14 -6.84 25.64
C TYR A 80 5.18 -7.97 25.68
N ASP A 81 5.97 -8.15 24.63
CA ASP A 81 7.00 -9.20 24.53
C ASP A 81 8.30 -8.85 25.30
N ASP A 82 8.44 -7.58 25.73
CA ASP A 82 9.55 -7.07 26.55
C ASP A 82 9.26 -7.11 28.08
N TYR A 83 8.26 -7.89 28.52
CA TYR A 83 7.94 -8.16 29.94
C TYR A 83 7.99 -9.65 30.29
#